data_AF-A0A2V9VAD7-F1
#
_entry.id   AF-A0A2V9VAD7-F1
#
_cell.length_a   1.000
_cell.length_b   1.000
_cell.length_c   1.000
_cell.angle_alpha   90.00
_cell.angle_beta   90.00
_cell.angle_gamma   90.00
#
_symmetry.space_group_name_H-M   'P 1'
#
loop_
_entity.id
_entity.type
_entity.pdbx_description
1 polymer ?
#
loop_
_entity_poly.entity_id
_entity_poly.type
_entity_poly.pdbx_seq_one_letter_code
_entity_poly.pdbx_strand_id
1 'polypeptide(L)'
;MHEKATAKHQEQTMDSTRTMQSVIGQQAAKTVLQRSSDVQRAEPVLAPNSEITPRAIGYGLPCAKCRTYYAADLKACPICKSPQRVSPLGAPVATAPPLGEEMPDGVALEEERERFLREFKSQLYAAHTQINAAASFRCSLEENHQGAYEPAAVCKCCYDHVQERVDVTEAALHMDLKEAAQVIYDAVWADSSDPSKTYQNAAQALLSELRKRAGITLVLGSLQPLPH
;
A
#
# COMPACT_ATOMS: atom_id res chain seq x y z
N MET A 1 76.85 43.71 23.01
CA MET A 1 76.82 43.69 24.49
C MET A 1 75.37 44.05 24.87
N HIS A 2 74.39 43.20 25.16
CA HIS A 2 74.23 41.78 25.53
C HIS A 2 73.05 41.21 24.67
N GLU A 3 72.96 39.96 24.20
CA GLU A 3 72.72 38.66 24.90
C GLU A 3 71.53 38.74 25.89
N LYS A 4 70.42 37.97 25.81
CA LYS A 4 70.19 36.51 25.65
C LYS A 4 68.67 36.24 25.40
N ALA A 5 68.29 35.31 24.51
CA ALA A 5 67.87 33.90 24.76
C ALA A 5 66.37 33.73 25.15
N THR A 6 65.49 33.25 24.24
CA THR A 6 65.03 31.85 24.00
C THR A 6 64.20 31.17 25.10
N ALA A 7 63.00 30.66 24.73
CA ALA A 7 62.28 29.46 25.23
C ALA A 7 60.75 29.70 25.23
N LYS A 8 59.82 28.75 25.05
CA LYS A 8 59.71 27.42 24.42
C LYS A 8 58.21 27.04 24.60
N HIS A 9 57.65 26.33 23.62
CA HIS A 9 56.56 25.34 23.71
C HIS A 9 55.21 25.70 24.38
N GLN A 10 54.09 25.39 23.70
CA GLN A 10 53.40 24.10 23.95
C GLN A 10 52.33 23.82 22.87
N GLU A 11 52.61 22.80 22.06
CA GLU A 11 51.67 21.97 21.32
C GLU A 11 50.67 21.30 22.28
N GLN A 12 49.39 21.26 21.90
CA GLN A 12 48.44 20.28 22.41
C GLN A 12 47.83 19.55 21.22
N THR A 13 48.56 18.54 20.77
CA THR A 13 48.05 17.32 20.15
C THR A 13 47.47 16.44 21.27
N MET A 14 46.24 15.94 21.09
CA MET A 14 45.67 14.86 21.91
C MET A 14 45.19 13.75 20.98
N ASP A 15 45.81 12.59 21.15
CA ASP A 15 45.65 11.35 20.41
C ASP A 15 44.38 10.56 20.76
N SER A 16 43.75 10.03 19.71
CA SER A 16 43.50 8.60 19.48
C SER A 16 43.43 7.62 20.67
N THR A 17 42.23 7.13 20.98
CA THR A 17 41.86 5.74 21.32
C THR A 17 40.32 5.68 21.28
N ARG A 18 39.56 4.67 20.85
CA ARG A 18 39.72 3.22 20.80
C ARG A 18 38.53 2.60 20.03
N THR A 19 38.83 1.59 19.22
CA THR A 19 38.00 0.60 18.54
C THR A 19 36.88 -0.03 19.37
N MET A 20 35.69 -0.26 18.78
CA MET A 20 35.00 -1.57 18.71
C MET A 20 33.89 -1.55 17.62
N GLN A 21 34.02 -2.46 16.65
CA GLN A 21 32.97 -2.90 15.73
C GLN A 21 31.97 -3.78 16.48
N SER A 22 30.67 -3.68 16.14
CA SER A 22 29.69 -4.72 16.49
C SER A 22 28.94 -5.17 15.25
N VAL A 23 28.83 -6.49 15.16
CA VAL A 23 28.52 -7.32 13.99
C VAL A 23 27.06 -7.74 14.05
N ILE A 24 26.39 -7.69 12.89
CA ILE A 24 25.33 -8.53 12.32
C ILE A 24 24.44 -9.35 13.30
N GLY A 25 23.11 -9.25 13.10
CA GLY A 25 22.17 -10.25 13.61
C GLY A 25 20.71 -10.05 13.17
N GLN A 26 20.40 -10.29 11.89
CA GLN A 26 19.04 -10.52 11.41
C GLN A 26 18.56 -11.91 11.88
N GLN A 27 17.37 -12.03 12.48
CA GLN A 27 16.62 -13.30 12.48
C GLN A 27 15.11 -13.06 12.37
N ALA A 28 14.57 -13.45 11.22
CA ALA A 28 13.17 -13.77 11.00
C ALA A 28 12.99 -15.27 11.25
N ALA A 29 12.06 -15.66 12.13
CA ALA A 29 11.72 -17.06 12.38
C ALA A 29 10.42 -17.43 11.65
N LYS A 30 10.54 -18.29 10.64
CA LYS A 30 9.46 -19.11 10.07
C LYS A 30 9.50 -20.45 10.81
N THR A 31 8.35 -20.95 11.28
CA THR A 31 8.25 -22.34 11.73
C THR A 31 7.11 -23.06 11.01
N VAL A 32 7.52 -24.15 10.38
CA VAL A 32 6.81 -25.08 9.51
C VAL A 32 6.09 -26.13 10.35
N LEU A 33 4.93 -26.57 9.83
CA LEU A 33 4.11 -27.69 10.27
C LEU A 33 4.89 -29.01 10.34
N GLN A 34 4.68 -29.80 11.40
CA GLN A 34 4.91 -31.25 11.34
C GLN A 34 3.78 -32.01 12.03
N ARG A 35 3.23 -32.94 11.25
CA ARG A 35 2.13 -33.86 11.51
C ARG A 35 2.77 -35.23 11.74
N SER A 36 2.44 -35.87 12.87
CA SER A 36 2.77 -37.28 13.10
C SER A 36 1.53 -37.98 13.63
N SER A 37 1.06 -38.93 12.84
CA SER A 37 -0.06 -39.83 13.11
C SER A 37 0.52 -41.19 13.45
N ASP A 38 0.14 -41.77 14.59
CA ASP A 38 0.27 -43.20 14.81
C ASP A 38 -0.96 -43.74 15.55
N VAL A 39 -1.53 -44.78 14.96
CA VAL A 39 -2.67 -45.58 15.40
C VAL A 39 -2.11 -46.87 15.95
N GLN A 40 -2.35 -47.19 17.23
CA GLN A 40 -2.24 -48.56 17.72
C GLN A 40 -3.42 -48.89 18.67
N ARG A 41 -4.05 -50.02 18.36
CA ARG A 41 -5.24 -50.62 18.98
C ARG A 41 -4.80 -51.83 19.80
N ALA A 42 -5.29 -51.97 21.04
CA ALA A 42 -5.44 -53.24 21.75
C ALA A 42 -6.46 -53.14 22.91
N GLU A 43 -7.59 -53.84 22.70
CA GLU A 43 -8.54 -54.61 23.54
C GLU A 43 -8.56 -54.59 25.11
N PRO A 44 -9.68 -55.03 25.74
CA PRO A 44 -10.24 -54.44 26.97
C PRO A 44 -9.95 -55.23 28.26
N VAL A 45 -9.96 -54.51 29.40
CA VAL A 45 -10.03 -55.12 30.75
C VAL A 45 -11.06 -54.36 31.58
N LEU A 46 -11.92 -55.12 32.26
CA LEU A 46 -13.08 -54.66 33.05
C LEU A 46 -12.68 -53.97 34.38
N ALA A 47 -13.52 -53.00 34.77
CA ALA A 47 -13.45 -51.98 35.84
C ALA A 47 -13.38 -52.55 37.29
N PRO A 48 -13.25 -51.77 38.41
CA PRO A 48 -13.86 -50.44 38.67
C PRO A 48 -13.11 -49.43 39.59
N ASN A 49 -13.15 -48.13 39.25
CA ASN A 49 -13.63 -47.05 40.14
C ASN A 49 -13.57 -45.69 39.42
N SER A 50 -14.68 -44.96 39.47
CA SER A 50 -14.98 -43.80 38.63
C SER A 50 -14.30 -42.52 39.12
N GLU A 51 -13.12 -42.22 38.56
CA GLU A 51 -12.64 -40.84 38.48
C GLU A 51 -13.11 -40.25 37.14
N ILE A 52 -13.88 -39.15 37.22
CA ILE A 52 -14.46 -38.49 36.05
C ILE A 52 -13.31 -37.78 35.31
N THR A 53 -12.65 -38.50 34.41
CA THR A 53 -11.92 -37.89 33.30
C THR A 53 -12.86 -36.93 32.56
N PRO A 54 -12.44 -35.70 32.22
CA PRO A 54 -13.27 -34.78 31.46
C PRO A 54 -13.57 -35.41 30.10
N ARG A 55 -14.79 -35.95 29.95
CA ARG A 55 -15.28 -36.45 28.67
C ARG A 55 -15.20 -35.28 27.69
N ALA A 56 -14.60 -35.51 26.53
CA ALA A 56 -14.58 -34.52 25.46
C ALA A 56 -16.02 -34.08 25.16
N ILE A 57 -16.38 -32.85 25.54
CA ILE A 57 -17.72 -32.31 25.31
C ILE A 57 -17.77 -31.95 23.83
N GLY A 58 -18.47 -32.78 23.06
CA GLY A 58 -18.77 -32.47 21.66
C GLY A 58 -19.80 -31.36 21.52
N TYR A 59 -19.96 -30.88 20.29
CA TYR A 59 -21.09 -30.03 19.93
C TYR A 59 -22.37 -30.88 19.85
N GLY A 60 -23.46 -30.37 20.42
CA GLY A 60 -24.79 -30.97 20.25
C GLY A 60 -25.45 -30.51 18.95
N LEU A 61 -26.66 -31.01 18.71
CA LEU A 61 -27.49 -30.62 17.56
C LEU A 61 -27.72 -29.10 17.48
N PRO A 62 -27.90 -28.52 16.28
CA PRO A 62 -28.09 -27.10 16.08
C PRO A 62 -29.39 -26.61 16.73
N CYS A 63 -29.38 -25.36 17.18
CA CYS A 63 -30.56 -24.71 17.75
C CYS A 63 -31.71 -24.60 16.72
N ALA A 64 -32.94 -24.88 17.15
CA ALA A 64 -34.13 -24.77 16.29
C ALA A 64 -34.36 -23.35 15.75
N LYS A 65 -34.02 -22.32 16.54
CA LYS A 65 -34.35 -20.92 16.24
C LYS A 65 -33.26 -20.18 15.46
N CYS A 66 -31.99 -20.38 15.82
CA CYS A 66 -30.86 -19.68 15.21
C CYS A 66 -29.89 -20.59 14.44
N ARG A 67 -30.18 -21.90 14.38
CA ARG A 67 -29.38 -22.94 13.68
C ARG A 67 -27.91 -23.06 14.12
N THR A 68 -27.54 -22.43 15.23
CA THR A 68 -26.16 -22.47 15.75
C THR A 68 -25.91 -23.76 16.52
N TYR A 69 -24.76 -24.39 16.27
CA TYR A 69 -24.22 -25.49 17.06
C TYR A 69 -23.64 -24.96 18.37
N TYR A 70 -23.89 -25.66 19.47
CA TYR A 70 -23.39 -25.31 20.79
C TYR A 70 -23.15 -26.57 21.61
N ALA A 71 -22.30 -26.45 22.63
CA ALA A 71 -21.81 -27.57 23.43
C ALA A 71 -22.98 -28.44 23.96
N ALA A 72 -22.78 -29.76 23.96
CA ALA A 72 -23.85 -30.73 24.25
C ALA A 72 -24.32 -30.71 25.72
N ASP A 73 -23.47 -30.24 26.62
CA ASP A 73 -23.73 -30.06 28.05
C ASP A 73 -24.66 -28.87 28.35
N LEU A 74 -24.67 -27.86 27.48
CA LEU A 74 -25.57 -26.72 27.59
C LEU A 74 -27.01 -27.11 27.23
N LYS A 75 -27.93 -26.88 28.18
CA LYS A 75 -29.38 -27.17 28.02
C LYS A 75 -30.12 -26.16 27.14
N ALA A 76 -29.54 -24.98 26.93
CA ALA A 76 -30.16 -23.90 26.15
C ALA A 76 -29.13 -23.23 25.25
N CYS A 77 -29.59 -22.75 24.09
CA CYS A 77 -28.75 -22.04 23.15
C CYS A 77 -28.19 -20.75 23.78
N PRO A 78 -26.87 -20.49 23.74
CA PRO A 78 -26.29 -19.27 24.31
C PRO A 78 -26.73 -17.99 23.57
N ILE A 79 -27.26 -18.10 22.36
CA ILE A 79 -27.65 -16.96 21.51
C ILE A 79 -29.10 -16.58 21.75
N CYS A 80 -30.03 -17.54 21.63
CA CYS A 80 -31.47 -17.25 21.67
C CYS A 80 -32.20 -17.85 22.87
N LYS A 81 -31.46 -18.48 23.80
CA LYS A 81 -31.97 -19.10 25.05
C LYS A 81 -33.03 -20.19 24.86
N SER A 82 -33.29 -20.63 23.62
CA SER A 82 -34.22 -21.72 23.37
C SER A 82 -33.57 -23.07 23.71
N PRO A 83 -34.31 -24.00 24.37
CA PRO A 83 -33.83 -25.34 24.66
C PRO A 83 -33.97 -26.31 23.46
N GLN A 84 -34.69 -25.90 22.42
CA GLN A 84 -35.01 -26.75 21.28
C GLN A 84 -33.81 -26.91 20.34
N ARG A 85 -33.46 -28.16 20.05
CA ARG A 85 -32.45 -28.54 19.06
C ARG A 85 -33.12 -29.30 17.90
N VAL A 86 -32.57 -29.21 16.70
CA VAL A 86 -33.11 -29.85 15.49
C VAL A 86 -32.04 -30.70 14.80
N SER A 87 -32.44 -31.78 14.11
CA SER A 87 -31.51 -32.55 13.29
C SER A 87 -30.97 -31.68 12.13
N PRO A 88 -29.66 -31.66 11.85
CA PRO A 88 -29.08 -30.95 10.72
C PRO A 88 -29.58 -31.47 9.37
N LEU A 89 -29.83 -32.78 9.32
CA LEU A 89 -30.56 -33.40 8.24
C LEU A 89 -32.02 -33.04 8.47
N GLY A 90 -32.52 -32.08 7.69
CA GLY A 90 -33.95 -31.83 7.57
C GLY A 90 -34.70 -33.14 7.36
N ALA A 91 -35.95 -33.20 7.85
CA ALA A 91 -36.80 -34.37 7.68
C ALA A 91 -36.66 -34.93 6.24
N PRO A 92 -36.57 -36.26 6.07
CA PRO A 92 -36.59 -36.83 4.73
C PRO A 92 -37.86 -36.31 4.06
N VAL A 93 -37.67 -35.56 2.97
CA VAL A 93 -38.75 -35.17 2.07
C VAL A 93 -39.47 -36.47 1.72
N ALA A 94 -40.78 -36.50 1.98
CA ALA A 94 -41.60 -37.64 1.64
C ALA A 94 -41.36 -37.99 0.16
N THR A 95 -40.83 -39.18 -0.09
CA THR A 95 -40.70 -39.75 -1.43
C THR A 95 -42.10 -39.79 -2.05
N ALA A 96 -42.35 -38.88 -2.98
CA ALA A 96 -43.40 -39.03 -3.97
C ALA A 96 -43.16 -40.33 -4.77
N PRO A 97 -44.20 -41.00 -5.26
CA PRO A 97 -44.06 -42.23 -6.03
C PRO A 97 -43.24 -41.96 -7.31
N PRO A 98 -42.48 -42.95 -7.82
CA PRO A 98 -41.61 -42.76 -8.96
C PRO A 98 -42.48 -42.64 -10.22
N LEU A 99 -42.75 -41.42 -10.65
CA LEU A 99 -42.96 -41.18 -12.08
C LEU A 99 -41.56 -41.13 -12.67
N GLY A 100 -41.26 -42.02 -13.63
CA GLY A 100 -39.99 -42.04 -14.33
C GLY A 100 -39.80 -40.74 -15.10
N GLU A 101 -39.15 -39.77 -14.49
CA GLU A 101 -38.39 -38.75 -15.21
C GLU A 101 -36.94 -39.23 -15.23
N GLU A 102 -36.44 -39.50 -16.42
CA GLU A 102 -35.03 -39.77 -16.67
C GLU A 102 -34.21 -38.68 -15.98
N MET A 103 -33.35 -39.11 -15.05
CA MET A 103 -32.39 -38.24 -14.39
C MET A 103 -31.54 -37.59 -15.50
N PRO A 104 -31.55 -36.26 -15.66
CA PRO A 104 -30.83 -35.61 -16.74
C PRO A 104 -29.35 -35.95 -16.66
N ASP A 105 -28.75 -36.26 -17.81
CA ASP A 105 -27.37 -36.70 -17.95
C ASP A 105 -26.43 -35.69 -17.26
N GLY A 106 -25.72 -36.15 -16.22
CA GLY A 106 -24.88 -35.30 -15.38
C GLY A 106 -23.75 -34.62 -16.17
N VAL A 107 -23.32 -35.24 -17.28
CA VAL A 107 -22.30 -34.69 -18.17
C VAL A 107 -22.87 -33.51 -18.98
N ALA A 108 -24.09 -33.65 -19.51
CA ALA A 108 -24.77 -32.59 -20.25
C ALA A 108 -25.07 -31.37 -19.36
N LEU A 109 -25.46 -31.60 -18.10
CA LEU A 109 -25.66 -30.52 -17.12
C LEU A 109 -24.36 -29.81 -16.75
N GLU A 110 -23.23 -30.54 -16.70
CA GLU A 110 -21.93 -29.94 -16.43
C GLU A 110 -21.45 -29.08 -17.62
N GLU A 111 -21.70 -29.52 -18.84
CA GLU A 111 -21.45 -28.71 -20.06
C GLU A 111 -22.33 -27.45 -20.11
N GLU A 112 -23.62 -27.56 -19.78
CA GLU A 112 -24.51 -26.39 -19.68
C GLU A 112 -24.09 -25.43 -18.59
N ARG A 113 -23.66 -25.95 -17.44
CA ARG A 113 -23.10 -25.15 -16.34
C ARG A 113 -21.83 -24.44 -16.77
N GLU A 114 -20.94 -25.09 -17.51
CA GLU A 114 -19.73 -24.44 -18.03
C GLU A 114 -20.06 -23.36 -19.05
N ARG A 115 -21.03 -23.59 -19.95
CA ARG A 115 -21.51 -22.58 -20.90
C ARG A 115 -22.08 -21.38 -20.15
N PHE A 116 -22.95 -21.61 -19.18
CA PHE A 116 -23.53 -20.56 -18.35
C PHE A 116 -22.46 -19.77 -17.58
N LEU A 117 -21.48 -20.46 -16.97
CA LEU A 117 -20.41 -19.79 -16.25
C LEU A 117 -19.51 -18.95 -17.17
N ARG A 118 -19.25 -19.41 -18.39
CA ARG A 118 -18.49 -18.63 -19.39
C ARG A 118 -19.27 -17.40 -19.83
N GLU A 119 -20.55 -17.54 -20.13
CA GLU A 119 -21.43 -16.45 -20.51
C GLU A 119 -21.58 -15.43 -19.38
N PHE A 120 -21.88 -15.89 -18.17
CA PHE A 120 -22.00 -15.04 -16.99
C PHE A 120 -20.69 -14.31 -16.66
N LYS A 121 -19.55 -15.02 -16.72
CA LYS A 121 -18.23 -14.41 -16.56
C LYS A 121 -17.98 -13.36 -17.66
N SER A 122 -18.32 -13.65 -18.91
CA SER A 122 -18.16 -12.69 -20.01
C SER A 122 -19.00 -11.44 -19.82
N GLN A 123 -20.23 -11.58 -19.32
CA GLN A 123 -21.12 -10.47 -19.02
C GLN A 123 -20.59 -9.62 -17.86
N LEU A 124 -20.10 -10.25 -16.78
CA LEU A 124 -19.48 -9.52 -15.66
C LEU A 124 -18.22 -8.78 -16.10
N TYR A 125 -17.36 -9.40 -16.91
CA TYR A 125 -16.19 -8.74 -17.45
C TYR A 125 -16.59 -7.56 -18.35
N ALA A 126 -17.56 -7.72 -19.24
CA ALA A 126 -18.04 -6.64 -20.10
C ALA A 126 -18.58 -5.45 -19.29
N ALA A 127 -19.45 -5.72 -18.30
CA ALA A 127 -20.00 -4.69 -17.42
C ALA A 127 -18.92 -3.98 -16.59
N HIS A 128 -17.98 -4.74 -16.01
CA HIS A 128 -16.86 -4.18 -15.27
C HIS A 128 -15.95 -3.33 -16.14
N THR A 129 -15.71 -3.73 -17.40
CA THR A 129 -14.88 -2.96 -18.34
C THR A 129 -15.53 -1.63 -18.68
N GLN A 130 -16.86 -1.59 -18.87
CA GLN A 130 -17.60 -0.36 -19.14
C GLN A 130 -17.60 0.61 -17.95
N ILE A 131 -17.81 0.10 -16.73
CA ILE A 131 -17.78 0.91 -15.50
C ILE A 131 -16.38 1.47 -15.25
N ASN A 132 -15.34 0.64 -15.43
CA ASN A 132 -13.97 1.06 -15.18
C ASN A 132 -13.48 2.06 -16.24
N ALA A 133 -13.88 1.90 -17.50
CA ALA A 133 -13.57 2.87 -18.56
C ALA A 133 -14.22 4.23 -18.28
N ALA A 134 -15.50 4.27 -17.89
CA ALA A 134 -16.20 5.52 -17.58
C ALA A 134 -15.61 6.25 -16.35
N ALA A 135 -15.12 5.51 -15.35
CA ALA A 135 -14.47 6.08 -14.18
C ALA A 135 -13.03 6.55 -14.45
N SER A 136 -12.29 5.86 -15.32
CA SER A 136 -10.86 6.11 -15.56
C SER A 136 -10.58 7.34 -16.44
N PHE A 137 -11.55 7.78 -17.26
CA PHE A 137 -11.38 8.95 -18.14
C PHE A 137 -12.06 10.22 -17.63
N ARG A 138 -12.67 10.17 -16.44
CA ARG A 138 -13.32 11.35 -15.88
C ARG A 138 -12.25 12.34 -15.41
N CYS A 139 -12.30 13.55 -15.94
CA CYS A 139 -11.45 14.63 -15.45
C CYS A 139 -11.82 14.97 -14.01
N SER A 140 -10.83 15.04 -13.12
CA SER A 140 -11.03 15.40 -11.72
C SER A 140 -11.27 16.90 -11.50
N LEU A 141 -11.13 17.73 -12.55
CA LEU A 141 -11.30 19.18 -12.52
C LEU A 141 -12.62 19.59 -13.17
N GLU A 142 -13.72 18.99 -12.71
CA GLU A 142 -15.06 19.15 -13.28
C GLU A 142 -15.55 20.61 -13.30
N GLU A 143 -15.09 21.44 -12.36
CA GLU A 143 -15.41 22.87 -12.25
C GLU A 143 -14.94 23.72 -13.43
N ASN A 144 -13.92 23.27 -14.16
CA ASN A 144 -13.40 23.98 -15.35
C ASN A 144 -14.15 23.62 -16.64
N HIS A 145 -15.08 22.67 -16.57
CA HIS A 145 -15.85 22.27 -17.74
C HIS A 145 -16.99 23.26 -17.99
N GLN A 146 -17.19 23.64 -19.25
CA GLN A 146 -18.33 24.48 -19.65
C GLN A 146 -19.63 23.67 -19.77
N GLY A 147 -19.60 22.36 -19.55
CA GLY A 147 -20.72 21.44 -19.74
C GLY A 147 -20.68 20.20 -18.84
N ALA A 148 -21.58 19.24 -19.09
CA ALA A 148 -21.92 18.17 -18.14
C ALA A 148 -20.92 17.01 -18.03
N TYR A 149 -19.88 16.93 -18.87
CA TYR A 149 -18.80 15.94 -18.79
C TYR A 149 -17.79 16.20 -19.91
N GLU A 150 -16.50 16.26 -19.57
CA GLU A 150 -15.42 16.16 -20.57
C GLU A 150 -14.33 15.18 -20.10
N PRO A 151 -13.80 14.34 -21.00
CA PRO A 151 -12.68 13.47 -20.67
C PRO A 151 -11.40 14.28 -20.49
N ALA A 152 -10.54 13.87 -19.56
CA ALA A 152 -9.26 14.55 -19.38
C ALA A 152 -8.35 14.34 -20.61
N ALA A 153 -7.86 15.44 -21.20
CA ALA A 153 -6.90 15.38 -22.31
C ALA A 153 -5.53 14.84 -21.88
N VAL A 154 -5.18 15.00 -20.61
CA VAL A 154 -3.90 14.63 -20.01
C VAL A 154 -4.14 13.83 -18.73
N CYS A 155 -3.28 12.85 -18.45
CA CYS A 155 -3.39 12.03 -17.25
C CYS A 155 -3.19 12.86 -15.97
N LYS A 156 -3.88 12.55 -14.86
CA LYS A 156 -3.76 13.31 -13.60
C LYS A 156 -2.30 13.38 -13.12
N CYS A 157 -1.57 12.28 -13.14
CA CYS A 157 -0.14 12.26 -12.78
C CYS A 157 0.72 13.18 -13.67
N CYS A 158 0.38 13.27 -14.97
CA CYS A 158 1.09 14.09 -15.94
C CYS A 158 0.81 15.57 -15.69
N TYR A 159 -0.46 15.91 -15.40
CA TYR A 159 -0.87 17.26 -15.03
C TYR A 159 -0.21 17.69 -13.71
N ASP A 160 -0.26 16.84 -12.67
CA ASP A 160 0.33 17.13 -11.37
C ASP A 160 1.84 17.34 -11.47
N HIS A 161 2.52 16.56 -12.30
CA HIS A 161 3.96 16.76 -12.56
C HIS A 161 4.26 18.11 -13.20
N VAL A 162 3.43 18.56 -14.16
CA VAL A 162 3.60 19.88 -14.77
C VAL A 162 3.26 20.99 -13.78
N GLN A 163 2.20 20.81 -12.99
CA GLN A 163 1.77 21.76 -11.97
C GLN A 163 2.86 21.96 -10.90
N GLU A 164 3.42 20.87 -10.38
CA GLU A 164 4.53 20.93 -9.41
C GLU A 164 5.72 21.72 -9.95
N ARG A 165 6.06 21.54 -11.24
CA ARG A 165 7.14 22.32 -11.87
C ARG A 165 6.80 23.81 -11.97
N VAL A 166 5.54 24.16 -12.25
CA VAL A 166 5.08 25.54 -12.27
C VAL A 166 5.18 26.14 -10.86
N ASP A 167 4.69 25.43 -9.85
CA ASP A 167 4.72 25.88 -8.45
C ASP A 167 6.16 26.15 -7.97
N VAL A 168 7.11 25.27 -8.34
CA VAL A 168 8.54 25.47 -8.05
C VAL A 168 9.10 26.71 -8.76
N THR A 169 8.71 26.95 -10.02
CA THR A 169 9.16 28.15 -10.74
C THR A 169 8.55 29.43 -10.19
N GLU A 170 7.29 29.42 -9.76
CA GLU A 170 6.62 30.55 -9.12
C GLU A 170 7.28 30.87 -7.77
N ALA A 171 7.54 29.84 -6.95
CA ALA A 171 8.29 29.99 -5.71
C ALA A 171 9.70 30.56 -5.93
N ALA A 172 10.38 30.18 -7.01
CA ALA A 172 11.70 30.73 -7.35
C ALA A 172 11.62 32.23 -7.69
N LEU A 173 10.55 32.69 -8.35
CA LEU A 173 10.31 34.10 -8.64
C LEU A 173 10.01 34.92 -7.38
N HIS A 174 9.49 34.29 -6.33
CA HIS A 174 9.28 34.89 -5.01
C HIS A 174 10.57 35.00 -4.18
N MET A 175 11.68 35.40 -4.80
CA MET A 175 12.92 35.72 -4.09
C MET A 175 12.76 36.95 -3.20
N ASP A 176 13.22 36.87 -1.96
CA ASP A 176 13.20 38.00 -1.04
C ASP A 176 14.11 39.14 -1.51
N LEU A 177 13.68 40.38 -1.28
CA LEU A 177 14.46 41.57 -1.66
C LEU A 177 15.85 41.59 -1.01
N LYS A 178 15.98 41.08 0.22
CA LYS A 178 17.28 41.00 0.91
C LYS A 178 18.23 40.01 0.23
N GLU A 179 17.72 38.86 -0.19
CA GLU A 179 18.51 37.85 -0.90
C GLU A 179 18.91 38.35 -2.28
N ALA A 180 17.97 38.97 -3.01
CA ALA A 180 18.26 39.58 -4.31
C ALA A 180 19.33 40.66 -4.20
N ALA A 181 19.23 41.54 -3.20
CA ALA A 181 20.23 42.58 -2.95
C ALA A 181 21.60 41.99 -2.62
N GLN A 182 21.65 40.90 -1.84
CA GLN A 182 22.90 40.21 -1.52
C GLN A 182 23.56 39.61 -2.77
N VAL A 183 22.79 38.93 -3.62
CA VAL A 183 23.29 38.35 -4.89
C VAL A 183 23.85 39.45 -5.81
N ILE A 184 23.15 40.58 -5.92
CA ILE A 184 23.62 41.74 -6.68
C ILE A 184 24.91 42.28 -6.07
N TYR A 185 24.94 42.50 -4.76
CA TYR A 185 26.11 43.03 -4.07
C TYR A 185 27.35 42.15 -4.32
N ASP A 186 27.23 40.85 -4.10
CA ASP A 186 28.34 39.91 -4.28
C ASP A 186 28.85 39.90 -5.74
N ALA A 187 27.93 39.94 -6.71
CA ALA A 187 28.28 39.98 -8.12
C ALA A 187 28.94 41.29 -8.54
N VAL A 188 28.50 42.42 -7.99
CA VAL A 188 29.05 43.75 -8.27
C VAL A 188 30.48 43.87 -7.73
N TRP A 189 30.72 43.37 -6.52
CA TRP A 189 32.02 43.46 -5.85
C TRP A 189 33.02 42.38 -6.29
N ALA A 190 32.58 41.34 -7.01
CA ALA A 190 33.46 40.32 -7.56
C ALA A 190 34.36 40.84 -8.71
N ASP A 191 33.89 41.80 -9.51
CA ASP A 191 34.67 42.44 -10.57
C ASP A 191 34.29 43.93 -10.70
N SER A 192 34.97 44.77 -9.93
CA SER A 192 34.76 46.23 -9.92
C SER A 192 35.61 46.97 -10.96
N SER A 193 36.26 46.25 -11.88
CA SER A 193 37.23 46.82 -12.83
C SER A 193 36.56 47.62 -13.95
N ASP A 194 35.36 47.18 -14.35
CA ASP A 194 34.62 47.74 -15.49
C ASP A 194 33.14 47.96 -15.11
N PRO A 195 32.69 49.21 -14.97
CA PRO A 195 31.34 49.53 -14.52
C PRO A 195 30.25 49.06 -15.50
N SER A 196 30.59 48.85 -16.77
CA SER A 196 29.64 48.35 -17.77
C SER A 196 29.35 46.85 -17.60
N LYS A 197 30.34 46.07 -17.15
CA LYS A 197 30.21 44.63 -16.89
C LYS A 197 29.64 44.34 -15.52
N THR A 198 29.83 45.23 -14.55
CA THR A 198 29.31 45.10 -13.19
C THR A 198 27.80 44.81 -13.14
N TYR A 199 26.98 45.57 -13.89
CA TYR A 199 25.52 45.34 -13.92
C TYR A 199 25.13 44.10 -14.74
N GLN A 200 25.88 43.80 -15.80
CA GLN A 200 25.67 42.59 -16.59
C GLN A 200 25.94 41.33 -15.76
N ASN A 201 27.02 41.35 -14.98
CA ASN A 201 27.39 40.28 -14.05
C ASN A 201 26.34 40.10 -12.96
N ALA A 202 25.84 41.20 -12.37
CA ALA A 202 24.75 41.15 -11.41
C ALA A 202 23.46 40.56 -11.98
N ALA A 203 23.08 40.96 -13.20
CA ALA A 203 21.91 40.40 -13.88
C ALA A 203 22.10 38.89 -14.17
N GLN A 204 23.30 38.49 -14.60
CA GLN A 204 23.62 37.09 -14.86
C GLN A 204 23.61 36.25 -13.56
N ALA A 205 24.10 36.81 -12.45
CA ALA A 205 24.07 36.16 -11.14
C ALA A 205 22.63 35.95 -10.65
N LEU A 206 21.78 36.97 -10.72
CA LEU A 206 20.35 36.87 -10.38
C LEU A 206 19.63 35.82 -11.22
N LEU A 207 19.82 35.84 -12.54
CA LEU A 207 19.19 34.86 -13.43
C LEU A 207 19.69 33.43 -13.16
N SER A 208 20.96 33.27 -12.78
CA SER A 208 21.51 31.97 -12.43
C SER A 208 20.94 31.46 -11.10
N GLU A 209 20.77 32.33 -10.12
CA GLU A 209 20.16 32.00 -8.82
C GLU A 209 18.68 31.63 -8.98
N LEU A 210 17.93 32.39 -9.78
CA LEU A 210 16.53 32.08 -10.11
C LEU A 210 16.40 30.71 -10.80
N ARG A 211 17.25 30.43 -11.80
CA ARG A 211 17.23 29.12 -12.50
C ARG A 211 17.59 27.97 -11.57
N LYS A 212 18.58 28.16 -10.70
CA LYS A 212 18.98 27.18 -9.70
C LYS A 212 17.83 26.84 -8.74
N ARG A 213 17.11 27.87 -8.26
CA ARG A 213 15.93 27.71 -7.40
C ARG A 213 14.76 27.05 -8.13
N ALA A 214 14.56 27.38 -9.40
CA ALA A 214 13.55 26.75 -10.26
C ALA A 214 13.87 25.31 -10.68
N GLY A 215 14.99 24.72 -10.22
CA GLY A 215 15.42 23.37 -10.62
C GLY A 215 15.82 23.27 -12.10
N ILE A 216 15.94 24.41 -12.79
CA ILE A 216 16.40 24.48 -14.18
C ILE A 216 17.92 24.35 -14.15
N THR A 217 18.38 23.10 -14.06
CA THR A 217 19.80 22.80 -14.24
C THR A 217 20.17 23.30 -15.63
N LEU A 218 21.15 24.21 -15.73
CA LEU A 218 21.72 24.75 -16.97
C LEU A 218 22.47 23.65 -17.74
N VAL A 219 21.80 22.54 -18.05
CA VAL A 219 22.20 21.68 -19.17
C VAL A 219 21.64 22.39 -20.40
N LEU A 220 22.52 22.77 -21.34
CA LEU A 220 22.17 23.34 -22.63
C LEU A 220 21.31 22.35 -23.46
N GLY A 221 20.05 22.15 -23.07
CA GLY A 221 19.09 21.25 -23.71
C GLY A 221 17.83 22.05 -24.03
N SER A 222 17.59 22.23 -25.31
CA SER A 222 16.53 23.02 -25.95
C SER A 222 15.25 23.18 -25.13
N LEU A 223 14.92 24.44 -24.79
CA LEU A 223 13.55 24.90 -24.69
C LEU A 223 12.92 24.79 -26.09
N GLN A 224 12.65 23.58 -26.54
CA GLN A 224 11.95 23.36 -27.79
C GLN A 224 10.47 23.66 -27.52
N PRO A 225 9.88 24.69 -28.15
CA PRO A 225 8.45 24.94 -28.00
C PRO A 225 7.70 23.72 -28.55
N LEU A 226 6.69 23.25 -27.80
CA LEU A 226 5.81 22.20 -28.30
C LEU A 226 5.15 22.71 -29.59
N PRO A 227 5.18 21.93 -30.69
CA PRO A 227 4.44 22.28 -31.88
C PRO A 227 2.94 22.30 -31.56
N HIS A 228 2.30 23.42 -31.87
CA HIS A 228 0.84 23.59 -31.86
C HIS A 228 0.20 22.80 -33.00
#